data_AF-A0A350YNF1-F1
#
_entry.id   AF-A0A350YNF1-F1
#
_cell.length_a   1.000
_cell.length_b   1.000
_cell.length_c   1.000
_cell.angle_alpha   90.00
_cell.angle_beta   90.00
_cell.angle_gamma   90.00
#
_symmetry.space_group_name_H-M   'P 1'
#
loop_
_entity.id
_entity.type
_entity.pdbx_description
1 polymer ?
#
loop_
_entity_poly.entity_id
_entity_poly.type
_entity_poly.pdbx_seq_one_letter_code
_entity_poly.pdbx_strand_id
1 'polypeptide(L)'
;MKGFRHQSVNIIISFLVLFLAASCEAWKDDPDYIGTWQCNETIIANDMVYSTTRTIVFTKKTYEETYVIKRENSSTITAIIGTRGSIARSRSNLVFELKELGTCVPDNMEVCTEAVQWFGEGSFYWTDNIDYFEKKVTGVFEVDGTTLRLSRDLNNDKDFEDTGEDVTFEMI
;
A
#
# COMPACT_ATOMS: atom_id res chain seq x y z
N MET A 1 -61.59 14.42 37.30
CA MET A 1 -60.61 13.41 36.86
C MET A 1 -59.90 13.95 35.62
N LYS A 2 -58.62 14.32 35.74
CA LYS A 2 -57.82 14.94 34.66
C LYS A 2 -57.21 13.85 33.77
N GLY A 3 -57.21 14.13 32.47
CA GLY A 3 -56.92 13.17 31.41
C GLY A 3 -55.46 12.72 31.32
N PHE A 4 -55.31 11.45 30.95
CA PHE A 4 -54.08 10.89 30.42
C PHE A 4 -53.99 11.23 28.93
N ARG A 5 -53.21 12.26 28.60
CA ARG A 5 -52.91 12.65 27.21
C ARG A 5 -51.44 12.33 26.90
N HIS A 6 -51.23 11.59 25.82
CA HIS A 6 -50.05 11.56 24.95
C HIS A 6 -48.67 11.70 25.61
N GLN A 7 -48.08 10.58 26.05
CA GLN A 7 -46.63 10.51 26.34
C GLN A 7 -45.89 9.39 25.59
N SER A 8 -46.61 8.51 24.88
CA SER A 8 -46.03 7.32 24.24
C SER A 8 -45.59 7.51 22.79
N VAL A 9 -45.91 8.65 22.14
CA VAL A 9 -45.62 8.85 20.71
C VAL A 9 -44.24 9.48 20.46
N ASN A 10 -43.69 10.23 21.42
CA ASN A 10 -42.41 10.94 21.24
C ASN A 10 -41.17 10.06 21.44
N ILE A 11 -41.28 8.90 22.09
CA ILE A 11 -40.12 8.01 22.35
C ILE A 11 -39.77 7.17 21.10
N ILE A 12 -40.77 6.84 20.27
CA ILE A 12 -40.57 6.02 19.08
C ILE A 12 -39.88 6.80 17.95
N ILE A 13 -40.08 8.12 17.88
CA ILE A 13 -39.50 8.98 16.83
C ILE A 13 -38.01 9.25 17.09
N SER A 14 -37.57 9.36 18.36
CA SER A 14 -36.15 9.57 18.67
C SER A 14 -35.26 8.34 18.41
N PHE A 15 -35.81 7.13 18.44
CA PHE A 15 -35.04 5.90 18.13
C PHE A 15 -34.81 5.72 16.62
N LEU A 16 -35.71 6.22 15.76
CA LEU A 16 -35.60 6.10 14.30
C LEU A 16 -34.47 6.97 13.70
N VAL A 17 -34.19 8.12 14.33
CA VAL A 17 -33.16 9.08 13.86
C VAL A 17 -31.73 8.58 14.16
N LEU A 18 -31.54 7.80 15.22
CA LEU A 18 -30.23 7.22 15.57
C LEU A 18 -29.83 6.05 14.65
N PHE A 19 -30.79 5.28 14.13
CA PHE A 19 -30.52 4.19 13.19
C PHE A 19 -30.15 4.69 11.78
N LEU A 20 -30.61 5.88 11.38
CA LEU A 20 -30.25 6.48 10.08
C LEU A 20 -28.84 7.07 10.07
N ALA A 21 -28.31 7.52 11.23
CA ALA A 21 -26.95 8.02 11.34
C ALA A 21 -25.89 6.89 11.30
N ALA A 22 -26.21 5.73 11.91
CA ALA A 22 -25.32 4.56 11.88
C ALA A 22 -25.24 3.90 10.49
N SER A 23 -26.27 4.06 9.65
CA SER A 23 -26.31 3.54 8.28
C SER A 23 -25.46 4.34 7.29
N CYS A 24 -25.06 5.57 7.62
CA CYS A 24 -24.36 6.45 6.68
C CYS A 24 -22.87 6.11 6.52
N GLU A 25 -22.27 5.43 7.51
CA GLU A 25 -20.87 4.97 7.44
C GLU A 25 -20.70 3.61 6.77
N ALA A 26 -21.75 2.78 6.76
CA ALA A 26 -21.70 1.40 6.25
C ALA A 26 -21.74 1.29 4.71
N TRP A 27 -21.94 2.41 3.99
CA TRP A 27 -22.14 2.45 2.53
C TRP A 27 -21.10 3.32 1.81
N LYS A 28 -19.99 3.67 2.47
CA LYS A 28 -18.85 4.21 1.73
C LYS A 28 -18.16 3.03 1.07
N ASP A 29 -18.40 2.87 -0.22
CA ASP A 29 -17.63 1.96 -1.04
C ASP A 29 -16.15 2.15 -0.72
N ASP A 30 -15.46 1.02 -0.56
CA ASP A 30 -14.03 1.02 -0.35
C ASP A 30 -13.37 1.77 -1.51
N PRO A 31 -12.36 2.63 -1.24
CA PRO A 31 -11.63 3.27 -2.31
C PRO A 31 -11.17 2.24 -3.35
N ASP A 32 -11.33 2.59 -4.62
CA ASP A 32 -10.98 1.81 -5.81
C ASP A 32 -9.53 1.28 -5.83
N TYR A 33 -8.60 1.97 -5.18
CA TYR A 33 -7.20 1.51 -5.07
C TYR A 33 -7.00 0.33 -4.10
N ILE A 34 -7.98 0.00 -3.27
CA ILE A 34 -7.86 -1.11 -2.30
C ILE A 34 -7.83 -2.44 -3.04
N GLY A 35 -6.80 -3.24 -2.78
CA GLY A 35 -6.59 -4.50 -3.47
C GLY A 35 -5.14 -4.91 -3.43
N THR A 36 -4.84 -6.00 -4.13
CA THR A 36 -3.46 -6.39 -4.41
C THR A 36 -3.20 -6.22 -5.89
N TRP A 37 -2.10 -5.55 -6.19
CA TRP A 37 -1.72 -5.15 -7.53
C TRP A 37 -0.29 -5.58 -7.82
N GLN A 38 -0.02 -6.00 -9.05
CA GLN A 38 1.27 -6.53 -9.45
C GLN A 38 1.72 -5.93 -10.78
N CYS A 39 3.01 -5.58 -10.86
CA CYS A 39 3.70 -5.20 -12.07
C CYS A 39 4.87 -6.16 -12.28
N ASN A 40 5.05 -6.64 -13.51
CA ASN A 40 6.17 -7.49 -13.89
C ASN A 40 7.00 -6.76 -14.94
N GLU A 41 8.29 -6.62 -14.70
CA GLU A 41 9.21 -5.92 -15.59
C GLU A 41 10.47 -6.74 -15.83
N THR A 42 11.25 -6.29 -16.81
CA THR A 42 12.61 -6.79 -17.06
C THR A 42 13.55 -5.61 -17.00
N ILE A 43 14.58 -5.70 -16.16
CA ILE A 43 15.62 -4.68 -16.03
C ILE A 43 16.97 -5.23 -16.48
N ILE A 44 17.83 -4.36 -17.01
CA ILE A 44 19.20 -4.72 -17.40
C ILE A 44 20.17 -3.94 -16.52
N ALA A 45 21.05 -4.66 -15.82
CA ALA A 45 22.08 -4.06 -14.98
C ALA A 45 23.38 -4.87 -15.07
N ASN A 46 24.51 -4.20 -15.33
CA ASN A 46 25.84 -4.84 -15.45
C ASN A 46 25.85 -6.00 -16.46
N ASP A 47 25.29 -5.78 -17.66
CA ASP A 47 25.15 -6.79 -18.73
C ASP A 47 24.37 -8.06 -18.33
N MET A 48 23.62 -8.01 -17.23
CA MET A 48 22.73 -9.07 -16.78
C MET A 48 21.29 -8.61 -16.87
N VAL A 49 20.44 -9.53 -17.29
CA VAL A 49 18.99 -9.33 -17.35
C VAL A 49 18.37 -9.88 -16.07
N TYR A 50 17.47 -9.12 -15.47
CA TYR A 50 16.71 -9.51 -14.29
C TYR A 50 15.22 -9.39 -14.57
N SER A 51 14.46 -10.39 -14.16
CA SER A 51 13.01 -10.31 -14.07
C SER A 51 12.64 -9.77 -12.71
N THR A 52 11.77 -8.77 -12.68
CA THR A 52 11.31 -8.16 -11.45
C THR A 52 9.80 -8.25 -11.33
N THR A 53 9.35 -8.52 -10.11
CA THR A 53 7.92 -8.54 -9.77
C THR A 53 7.71 -7.57 -8.62
N ARG A 54 6.97 -6.50 -8.90
CA ARG A 54 6.56 -5.50 -7.91
C ARG A 54 5.13 -5.80 -7.50
N THR A 55 4.90 -6.10 -6.22
CA THR A 55 3.56 -6.32 -5.68
C THR A 55 3.27 -5.26 -4.64
N ILE A 56 2.11 -4.59 -4.75
CA ILE A 56 1.63 -3.63 -3.76
C ILE A 56 0.24 -4.04 -3.27
N VAL A 57 0.12 -4.16 -1.94
CA VAL A 57 -1.12 -4.47 -1.23
C VAL A 57 -1.60 -3.20 -0.55
N PHE A 58 -2.79 -2.73 -0.92
CA PHE A 58 -3.44 -1.60 -0.29
C PHE A 58 -4.58 -2.04 0.61
N THR A 59 -4.61 -1.47 1.82
CA THR A 59 -5.81 -1.43 2.66
C THR A 59 -6.29 0.01 2.81
N LYS A 60 -7.36 0.23 3.57
CA LYS A 60 -7.85 1.58 3.90
C LYS A 60 -6.81 2.47 4.58
N LYS A 61 -5.82 1.88 5.26
CA LYS A 61 -4.91 2.61 6.17
C LYS A 61 -3.45 2.20 6.05
N THR A 62 -3.14 1.16 5.29
CA THR A 62 -1.78 0.64 5.16
C THR A 62 -1.48 0.30 3.73
N TYR A 63 -0.19 0.26 3.44
CA TYR A 63 0.35 -0.34 2.23
C TYR A 63 1.48 -1.30 2.61
N GLU A 64 1.64 -2.34 1.81
CA GLU A 64 2.81 -3.22 1.82
C GLU A 64 3.24 -3.42 0.37
N GLU A 65 4.49 -3.10 0.07
CA GLU A 65 5.05 -3.17 -1.26
C GLU A 65 6.33 -4.01 -1.24
N THR A 66 6.44 -4.95 -2.18
CA THR A 66 7.62 -5.80 -2.34
C THR A 66 8.09 -5.77 -3.79
N TYR A 67 9.40 -5.73 -3.97
CA TYR A 67 10.06 -5.81 -5.25
C TYR A 67 11.00 -7.01 -5.25
N VAL A 68 10.57 -8.08 -5.90
CA VAL A 68 11.31 -9.34 -6.00
C VAL A 68 12.16 -9.28 -7.26
N ILE A 69 13.47 -9.51 -7.11
CA ILE A 69 14.44 -9.44 -8.21
C ILE A 69 15.01 -10.83 -8.43
N LYS A 70 14.82 -11.38 -9.62
CA LYS A 70 15.35 -12.69 -10.05
C LYS A 70 16.25 -12.48 -11.25
N ARG A 71 17.38 -13.20 -11.33
CA ARG A 71 18.13 -13.25 -12.59
C ARG A 71 17.27 -13.92 -13.65
N GLU A 72 17.25 -13.36 -14.86
CA GLU A 72 16.49 -13.92 -15.97
C GLU A 72 16.89 -15.39 -16.21
N ASN A 73 15.89 -16.25 -16.47
CA ASN A 73 16.06 -17.71 -16.62
C ASN A 73 16.58 -18.44 -15.36
N SER A 74 16.54 -17.81 -14.18
CA SER A 74 16.84 -18.45 -12.90
C SER A 74 15.63 -18.46 -11.98
N SER A 75 15.45 -19.54 -11.23
CA SER A 75 14.49 -19.58 -10.11
C SER A 75 15.04 -18.91 -8.84
N THR A 76 16.33 -18.59 -8.80
CA THR A 76 16.99 -17.96 -7.65
C THR A 76 16.59 -16.50 -7.51
N ILE A 77 16.08 -16.14 -6.35
CA ILE A 77 15.85 -14.75 -5.97
C ILE A 77 17.21 -14.14 -5.62
N THR A 78 17.54 -13.03 -6.26
CA THR A 78 18.75 -12.26 -5.98
C THR A 78 18.54 -11.37 -4.77
N ALA A 79 17.39 -10.70 -4.70
CA ALA A 79 17.02 -9.85 -3.58
C ALA A 79 15.50 -9.66 -3.52
N ILE A 80 15.02 -9.29 -2.33
CA ILE A 80 13.72 -8.64 -2.15
C ILE A 80 13.96 -7.29 -1.48
N ILE A 81 13.34 -6.24 -2.03
CA ILE A 81 13.25 -4.92 -1.40
C ILE A 81 11.80 -4.72 -1.00
N GLY A 82 11.54 -4.52 0.28
CA GLY A 82 10.21 -4.29 0.81
C GLY A 82 10.06 -2.91 1.43
N THR A 83 8.90 -2.30 1.28
CA THR A 83 8.49 -1.13 2.06
C THR A 83 7.07 -1.34 2.56
N ARG A 84 6.80 -0.96 3.81
CA ARG A 84 5.42 -0.95 4.31
C ARG A 84 5.19 0.14 5.33
N GLY A 85 3.94 0.53 5.48
CA GLY A 85 3.59 1.58 6.41
C GLY A 85 2.14 1.99 6.33
N SER A 86 1.88 3.25 6.70
CA SER A 86 0.54 3.80 6.70
C SER A 86 0.25 4.57 5.42
N ILE A 87 -1.03 4.59 5.03
CA ILE A 87 -1.54 5.40 3.94
C ILE A 87 -2.65 6.32 4.46
N ALA A 88 -2.62 7.57 4.02
CA ALA A 88 -3.69 8.52 4.25
C ALA A 88 -4.18 9.06 2.91
N ARG A 89 -5.51 9.12 2.73
CA ARG A 89 -6.11 9.68 1.52
C ARG A 89 -6.33 11.18 1.69
N SER A 90 -5.88 11.95 0.72
CA SER A 90 -6.19 13.38 0.59
C SER A 90 -6.77 13.65 -0.80
N ARG A 91 -8.11 13.72 -0.89
CA ARG A 91 -8.84 13.83 -2.18
C ARG A 91 -8.46 12.71 -3.15
N SER A 92 -7.73 13.04 -4.22
CA SER A 92 -7.23 12.17 -5.28
C SER A 92 -5.81 11.65 -5.03
N ASN A 93 -5.19 12.03 -3.90
CA ASN A 93 -3.82 11.67 -3.59
C ASN A 93 -3.77 10.68 -2.43
N LEU A 94 -2.72 9.87 -2.43
CA LEU A 94 -2.34 8.99 -1.34
C LEU A 94 -1.06 9.52 -0.72
N VAL A 95 -1.04 9.65 0.60
CA VAL A 95 0.14 10.02 1.37
C VAL A 95 0.66 8.76 2.05
N PHE A 96 1.83 8.33 1.62
CA PHE A 96 2.54 7.17 2.13
C PHE A 96 3.44 7.63 3.25
N GLU A 97 3.43 6.89 4.37
CA GLU A 97 4.35 7.10 5.46
C GLU A 97 5.01 5.76 5.79
N LEU A 98 6.31 5.67 5.50
CA LEU A 98 7.12 4.48 5.67
C LEU A 98 7.29 4.17 7.16
N LYS A 99 7.08 2.89 7.53
CA LYS A 99 7.24 2.41 8.89
C LYS A 99 8.27 1.31 9.01
N GLU A 100 8.36 0.45 8.01
CA GLU A 100 9.28 -0.69 8.01
C GLU A 100 9.86 -0.92 6.61
N LEU A 101 11.13 -1.32 6.59
CA LEU A 101 11.84 -1.81 5.42
C LEU A 101 11.88 -3.34 5.45
N GLY A 102 11.77 -3.96 4.28
CA GLY A 102 11.74 -5.40 4.13
C GLY A 102 12.92 -5.92 3.31
N THR A 103 13.45 -7.07 3.69
CA THR A 103 14.36 -7.85 2.85
C THR A 103 14.07 -9.34 2.99
N CYS A 104 14.62 -10.16 2.10
CA CYS A 104 14.35 -11.58 2.14
C CYS A 104 15.04 -12.28 3.32
N VAL A 105 14.40 -13.33 3.80
CA VAL A 105 15.01 -14.27 4.75
C VAL A 105 15.94 -15.20 3.97
N PRO A 106 17.23 -15.31 4.34
CA PRO A 106 18.13 -16.29 3.73
C PRO A 106 17.79 -17.71 4.20
N ASP A 107 17.98 -18.69 3.33
CA ASP A 107 17.95 -20.11 3.68
C ASP A 107 19.26 -20.56 4.35
N ASN A 108 19.41 -21.87 4.56
CA ASN A 108 20.60 -22.45 5.18
C ASN A 108 21.88 -22.38 4.30
N MET A 109 21.75 -21.99 3.03
CA MET A 109 22.85 -21.76 2.10
C MET A 109 23.08 -20.26 1.86
N GLU A 110 22.48 -19.39 2.68
CA GLU A 110 22.53 -17.93 2.54
C GLU A 110 21.86 -17.43 1.24
N VAL A 111 20.95 -18.21 0.66
CA VAL A 111 20.19 -17.83 -0.54
C VAL A 111 18.86 -17.20 -0.14
N CYS A 112 18.51 -16.10 -0.79
CA CYS A 112 17.28 -15.34 -0.59
C CYS A 112 16.03 -16.22 -0.86
N THR A 113 15.16 -16.35 0.14
CA THR A 113 13.84 -17.02 0.00
C THR A 113 12.75 -16.02 -0.40
N GLU A 114 11.53 -16.51 -0.65
CA GLU A 114 10.35 -15.68 -0.90
C GLU A 114 9.81 -14.99 0.37
N ALA A 115 10.24 -15.40 1.56
CA ALA A 115 9.78 -14.81 2.81
C ALA A 115 10.44 -13.45 3.05
N VAL A 116 9.64 -12.45 3.43
CA VAL A 116 10.12 -11.10 3.76
C VAL A 116 10.21 -10.93 5.28
N GLN A 117 11.38 -10.51 5.74
CA GLN A 117 11.59 -10.03 7.10
C GLN A 117 11.51 -8.51 7.11
N TRP A 118 10.72 -7.98 8.05
CA TRP A 118 10.43 -6.56 8.18
C TRP A 118 11.17 -5.95 9.38
N PHE A 119 11.67 -4.73 9.18
CA PHE A 119 12.54 -4.02 10.10
C PHE A 119 12.07 -2.58 10.25
N GLY A 120 11.67 -2.21 11.46
CA GLY A 120 11.25 -0.85 11.79
C GLY A 120 12.39 0.04 12.29
N GLU A 121 12.02 1.29 12.57
CA GLU A 121 12.92 2.30 13.11
C GLU A 121 13.65 1.84 14.39
N GLY A 122 14.96 2.05 14.43
CA GLY A 122 15.84 1.64 15.52
C GLY A 122 16.50 0.26 15.36
N SER A 123 16.10 -0.52 14.33
CA SER A 123 16.84 -1.74 13.95
C SER A 123 18.10 -1.40 13.14
N PHE A 124 19.11 -2.26 13.19
CA PHE A 124 20.35 -2.09 12.41
C PHE A 124 20.07 -1.99 10.91
N TYR A 125 19.24 -2.89 10.38
CA TYR A 125 18.86 -2.88 8.96
C TYR A 125 18.16 -1.57 8.56
N TRP A 126 17.26 -1.05 9.40
CA TRP A 126 16.63 0.24 9.14
C TRP A 126 17.66 1.37 9.11
N THR A 127 18.51 1.48 10.12
CA THR A 127 19.52 2.54 10.22
C THR A 127 20.46 2.56 9.02
N ASP A 128 20.87 1.39 8.53
CA ASP A 128 21.81 1.27 7.42
C ASP A 128 21.19 1.56 6.05
N ASN A 129 19.85 1.46 5.91
CA ASN A 129 19.19 1.52 4.60
C ASN A 129 18.22 2.69 4.44
N ILE A 130 17.78 3.34 5.53
CA ILE A 130 16.74 4.38 5.47
C ILE A 130 17.15 5.59 4.63
N ASP A 131 18.45 5.87 4.48
CA ASP A 131 18.95 6.99 3.66
C ASP A 131 18.67 6.81 2.15
N TYR A 132 18.27 5.60 1.72
CA TYR A 132 17.85 5.32 0.35
C TYR A 132 16.34 5.50 0.11
N PHE A 133 15.57 5.85 1.14
CA PHE A 133 14.10 5.92 1.06
C PHE A 133 13.55 7.20 1.65
N GLU A 134 12.60 7.81 0.94
CA GLU A 134 11.81 8.88 1.51
C GLU A 134 10.80 8.34 2.53
N LYS A 135 10.85 8.88 3.77
CA LYS A 135 9.95 8.47 4.85
C LYS A 135 8.50 8.83 4.59
N LYS A 136 8.25 9.84 3.77
CA LYS A 136 6.91 10.33 3.46
C LYS A 136 6.83 10.80 2.01
N VAL A 137 5.98 10.14 1.23
CA VAL A 137 5.80 10.43 -0.20
C VAL A 137 4.33 10.69 -0.49
N THR A 138 4.06 11.63 -1.39
CA THR A 138 2.70 11.82 -1.93
C THR A 138 2.65 11.16 -3.31
N GLY A 139 1.65 10.32 -3.51
CA GLY A 139 1.36 9.69 -4.78
C GLY A 139 0.02 10.15 -5.36
N VAL A 140 -0.04 10.18 -6.69
CA VAL A 140 -1.27 10.29 -7.47
C VAL A 140 -1.59 8.90 -8.01
N PHE A 141 -2.86 8.54 -8.04
CA PHE A 141 -3.29 7.25 -8.54
C PHE A 141 -4.50 7.38 -9.47
N GLU A 142 -4.57 6.48 -10.44
CA GLU A 142 -5.68 6.33 -11.36
C GLU A 142 -6.04 4.84 -11.45
N VAL A 143 -7.31 4.51 -11.20
CA VAL A 143 -7.82 3.14 -11.34
C VAL A 143 -8.75 3.08 -12.54
N ASP A 144 -8.48 2.14 -13.46
CA ASP A 144 -9.35 1.81 -14.58
C ASP A 144 -9.54 0.29 -14.66
N GLY A 145 -10.70 -0.18 -14.22
CA GLY A 145 -11.02 -1.61 -14.18
C GLY A 145 -10.05 -2.41 -13.30
N THR A 146 -9.21 -3.23 -13.94
CA THR A 146 -8.21 -4.08 -13.28
C THR A 146 -6.82 -3.48 -13.29
N THR A 147 -6.66 -2.23 -13.72
CA THR A 147 -5.38 -1.56 -13.81
C THR A 147 -5.30 -0.40 -12.81
N LEU A 148 -4.17 -0.31 -12.11
CA LEU A 148 -3.82 0.80 -11.22
C LEU A 148 -2.55 1.47 -11.76
N ARG A 149 -2.64 2.73 -12.14
CA ARG A 149 -1.46 3.59 -12.34
C ARG A 149 -1.17 4.35 -11.06
N LEU A 150 0.07 4.30 -10.59
CA LEU A 150 0.52 4.96 -9.37
C LEU A 150 1.80 5.72 -9.65
N SER A 151 1.74 7.05 -9.52
CA SER A 151 2.88 7.96 -9.68
C SER A 151 3.28 8.55 -8.33
N ARG A 152 4.55 8.44 -7.94
CA ARG A 152 5.10 8.85 -6.63
C ARG A 152 6.48 9.48 -6.81
N ASP A 153 6.67 10.65 -6.21
CA ASP A 153 7.96 11.33 -6.12
C ASP A 153 8.79 10.67 -4.99
N LEU A 154 9.58 9.65 -5.35
CA LEU A 154 10.32 8.78 -4.43
C LEU A 154 11.65 9.39 -3.99
N ASN A 155 12.12 10.42 -4.68
CA ASN A 155 13.39 11.12 -4.41
C ASN A 155 13.22 12.59 -3.98
N ASN A 156 11.98 13.10 -3.95
CA ASN A 156 11.57 14.46 -3.59
C ASN A 156 12.14 15.58 -4.51
N ASP A 157 12.30 15.30 -5.80
CA ASP A 157 12.75 16.27 -6.81
C ASP A 157 11.60 17.03 -7.51
N LYS A 158 10.36 16.65 -7.20
CA LYS A 158 9.08 17.24 -7.65
C LYS A 158 8.61 16.83 -9.04
N ASP A 159 9.13 15.75 -9.60
CA ASP A 159 8.53 15.10 -10.75
C ASP A 159 8.26 13.60 -10.51
N PHE A 160 8.05 12.84 -11.59
CA PHE A 160 7.76 11.39 -11.57
C PHE A 160 8.56 10.68 -12.68
N GLU A 161 9.65 11.28 -13.17
CA GLU A 161 10.37 10.83 -14.36
C GLU A 161 11.39 9.72 -14.04
N ASP A 162 11.68 9.52 -12.75
CA ASP A 162 12.63 8.51 -12.31
C ASP A 162 12.07 7.08 -12.38
N THR A 163 13.00 6.13 -12.52
CA THR A 163 12.63 4.72 -12.65
C THR A 163 11.90 4.23 -11.39
N GLY A 164 10.69 3.72 -11.59
CA GLY A 164 9.85 3.19 -10.52
C GLY A 164 8.96 4.21 -9.83
N GLU A 165 8.95 5.47 -10.29
CA GLU A 165 8.08 6.53 -9.78
C GLU A 165 6.69 6.49 -10.39
N ASP A 166 6.56 6.30 -11.71
CA ASP A 166 5.28 6.09 -12.41
C ASP A 166 5.14 4.63 -12.87
N VAL A 167 4.29 3.87 -12.20
CA VAL A 167 4.14 2.43 -12.43
C VAL A 167 2.69 2.03 -12.64
N THR A 168 2.46 1.21 -13.66
CA THR A 168 1.16 0.59 -13.93
C THR A 168 1.16 -0.85 -13.43
N PHE A 169 0.21 -1.16 -12.57
CA PHE A 169 -0.01 -2.48 -11.99
C PHE A 169 -1.32 -3.08 -12.49
N GLU A 170 -1.37 -4.42 -12.51
CA GLU A 170 -2.56 -5.21 -12.77
C GLU A 170 -3.07 -5.85 -11.47
N MET A 171 -4.38 -5.92 -11.30
CA MET A 171 -5.01 -6.58 -10.16
C MET A 171 -4.75 -8.10 -10.19
N ILE A 172 -4.51 -8.70 -9.02
CA ILE A 172 -4.35 -10.17 -8.86
C ILE A 172 -5.54 -10.84 -8.16
#